data_AF-R5JNM0-F1
#
_entry.id   AF-R5JNM0-F1
#
_cell.length_a   1.000
_cell.length_b   1.000
_cell.length_c   1.000
_cell.angle_alpha   90.00
_cell.angle_beta   90.00
_cell.angle_gamma   90.00
#
_symmetry.space_group_name_H-M   'P 1'
#
loop_
_entity.id
_entity.type
_entity.pdbx_description
1 polymer ?
#
loop_
_entity_poly.entity_id
_entity_poly.type
_entity_poly.pdbx_seq_one_letter_code
_entity_poly.pdbx_strand_id
1 'polypeptide(L)' 'MNEDRVLTMAKSALKQANIIRYENGHEIIDVSLLRTIPDGELMKYRNVGKTTIEKIQEIRKSLDWL' A
#
# COMPACT_ATOMS: atom_id res chain seq x y z
N MET A 1 -10.64 4.24 -14.89
CA MET A 1 -9.88 4.94 -13.83
C MET A 1 -8.42 4.92 -14.25
N ASN A 2 -7.67 6.03 -14.17
CA ASN A 2 -6.27 6.07 -14.63
C ASN A 2 -5.37 5.26 -13.68
N GLU A 3 -4.59 4.31 -14.20
CA GLU A 3 -3.73 3.40 -13.42
C GLU A 3 -2.73 4.18 -12.54
N ASP A 4 -2.15 5.26 -13.06
CA ASP A 4 -1.23 6.13 -12.32
C ASP A 4 -1.88 6.76 -11.08
N ARG A 5 -3.16 7.10 -11.20
CA ARG A 5 -3.94 7.64 -10.09
C ARG A 5 -4.24 6.56 -9.06
N VAL A 6 -4.52 5.33 -9.48
CA VAL A 6 -4.73 4.19 -8.56
C VAL A 6 -3.45 3.91 -7.78
N LEU A 7 -2.30 3.89 -8.46
CA LEU A 7 -0.99 3.69 -7.84
C LEU A 7 -0.68 4.81 -6.83
N THR A 8 -0.96 6.06 -7.19
CA THR A 8 -0.76 7.21 -6.29
C THR A 8 -1.64 7.11 -5.04
N MET A 9 -2.90 6.70 -5.19
CA MET A 9 -3.82 6.49 -4.06
C MET A 9 -3.36 5.33 -3.17
N ALA A 10 -2.88 4.22 -3.76
CA ALA A 10 -2.34 3.09 -3.02
C ALA A 10 -1.10 3.49 -2.21
N LYS A 11 -0.13 4.17 -2.83
CA LYS A 11 1.05 4.70 -2.12
C LYS A 11 0.67 5.65 -0.99
N SER A 12 -0.32 6.52 -1.21
CA SER A 12 -0.79 7.46 -0.18
C SER A 12 -1.42 6.73 1.02
N ALA A 13 -2.24 5.71 0.77
CA ALA A 13 -2.83 4.89 1.82
C ALA A 13 -1.75 4.13 2.62
N LEU A 14 -0.77 3.54 1.93
CA LEU A 14 0.33 2.83 2.58
C LEU A 14 1.24 3.77 3.40
N LYS A 15 1.44 5.01 2.96
CA LYS A 15 2.11 6.04 3.77
C LYS A 15 1.31 6.40 5.03
N GLN A 16 -0.01 6.57 4.92
CA GLN A 16 -0.87 6.82 6.09
C GLN A 16 -0.84 5.66 7.10
N ALA A 17 -0.67 4.44 6.61
CA ALA A 17 -0.51 3.24 7.43
C ALA A 17 0.92 3.04 7.99
N ASN A 18 1.85 3.99 7.78
CA ASN A 18 3.26 3.90 8.16
C ASN A 18 4.01 2.67 7.59
N ILE A 19 3.49 2.11 6.49
CA ILE A 19 4.09 0.97 5.77
C ILE A 19 5.19 1.47 4.84
N ILE A 20 4.93 2.56 4.11
CA ILE A 20 5.95 3.21 3.28
C ILE A 20 6.54 4.37 4.06
N ARG A 21 7.86 4.38 4.17
CA ARG A 21 8.64 5.46 4.79
C ARG A 21 9.71 5.94 3.81
N TYR A 22 10.20 7.15 4.03
CA TYR A 22 11.37 7.66 3.31
C TYR A 22 12.56 7.67 4.25
N GLU A 23 13.61 6.93 3.89
CA GLU A 23 14.87 6.93 4.62
C GLU A 23 16.00 7.17 3.63
N ASN A 24 16.86 8.15 3.93
CA ASN A 24 18.00 8.53 3.09
C ASN A 24 17.65 8.80 1.61
N GLY A 25 16.44 9.30 1.33
CA GLY A 25 15.97 9.58 -0.03
C GLY A 25 15.37 8.37 -0.76
N HIS A 26 15.29 7.21 -0.11
CA HIS A 26 14.71 5.98 -0.67
C HIS A 26 13.35 5.67 -0.03
N GLU A 27 12.39 5.22 -0.85
CA GLU A 27 11.14 4.63 -0.34
C GLU A 27 11.45 3.24 0.23
N ILE A 28 11.23 3.06 1.53
CA ILE A 28 11.32 1.77 2.20
C ILE A 28 9.90 1.28 2.49
N ILE A 29 9.64 0.03 2.14
CA ILE A 29 8.38 -0.67 2.44
C ILE A 29 8.63 -1.62 3.60
N ASP A 30 7.91 -1.43 4.71
CA ASP A 30 7.86 -2.40 5.80
C ASP A 30 6.99 -3.59 5.37
N VAL A 31 7.64 -4.59 4.77
CA VAL A 31 6.98 -5.78 4.22
C VAL A 31 6.28 -6.59 5.32
N SER A 32 6.87 -6.66 6.51
CA SER A 32 6.28 -7.36 7.65
C SER A 32 4.96 -6.71 8.08
N LEU A 33 4.93 -5.39 8.20
CA LEU A 33 3.70 -4.66 8.50
C LEU A 33 2.68 -4.76 7.36
N LEU A 34 3.15 -4.67 6.11
CA LEU A 34 2.29 -4.77 4.94
C LEU A 34 1.60 -6.13 4.85
N ARG A 35 2.31 -7.24 5.14
CA ARG A 35 1.73 -8.59 5.11
C ARG A 35 0.77 -8.85 6.28
N THR A 36 1.01 -8.23 7.44
CA THR A 36 0.23 -8.50 8.66
C THR A 36 -1.01 -7.63 8.81
N ILE A 37 -1.04 -6.42 8.23
CA ILE A 37 -2.19 -5.52 8.33
C ILE A 37 -3.40 -6.08 7.56
N PRO A 38 -4.59 -6.25 8.18
CA PRO A 38 -5.77 -6.72 7.47
C PRO A 38 -6.27 -5.69 6.43
N ASP A 39 -6.87 -6.15 5.33
CA ASP A 39 -7.46 -5.27 4.32
C ASP A 39 -8.54 -4.35 4.89
N GLY A 40 -9.29 -4.82 5.88
CA GLY A 40 -10.29 -4.02 6.59
C GLY A 40 -9.69 -2.85 7.37
N GLU A 41 -8.46 -2.97 7.89
CA GLU A 41 -7.75 -1.85 8.50
C GLU A 41 -7.29 -0.85 7.44
N LEU A 42 -6.85 -1.32 6.28
CA LEU A 42 -6.48 -0.45 5.17
C LEU A 42 -7.68 0.35 4.63
N MET A 43 -8.87 -0.25 4.57
CA MET A 43 -10.12 0.42 4.15
C MET A 43 -10.52 1.62 5.03
N LYS A 44 -9.98 1.73 6.25
CA LYS A 44 -10.25 2.86 7.14
C LYS A 44 -9.49 4.13 6.76
N TYR A 45 -8.44 4.01 5.93
CA TYR A 45 -7.65 5.17 5.51
C TYR A 45 -8.33 5.96 4.41
N ARG A 46 -8.03 7.26 4.37
CA ARG A 46 -8.65 8.17 3.40
C ARG A 46 -8.20 7.80 1.99
N ASN A 47 -9.15 7.75 1.06
CA ASN A 47 -8.91 7.42 -0.36
C ASN A 47 -8.60 5.95 -0.65
N VAL A 48 -8.93 5.02 0.26
CA VAL A 48 -8.87 3.58 -0.01
C VAL A 48 -10.22 3.11 -0.54
N GLY A 49 -10.30 2.94 -1.87
CA GLY A 49 -11.43 2.29 -2.53
C GLY A 49 -11.10 0.83 -2.90
N LYS A 50 -12.10 0.10 -3.41
CA LYS A 50 -11.94 -1.30 -3.85
C LYS A 50 -10.72 -1.50 -4.76
N THR A 51 -10.58 -0.68 -5.80
CA THR A 51 -9.46 -0.76 -6.76
C THR A 51 -8.10 -0.42 -6.12
N THR A 52 -8.09 0.44 -5.09
CA THR A 52 -6.88 0.74 -4.32
C THR A 52 -6.44 -0.46 -3.48
N ILE A 53 -7.40 -1.16 -2.85
CA ILE A 53 -7.13 -2.41 -2.13
C ILE A 53 -6.61 -3.50 -3.07
N GLU A 54 -7.24 -3.69 -4.23
CA GLU A 54 -6.77 -4.65 -5.23
C GLU A 54 -5.30 -4.39 -5.60
N LYS A 55 -4.92 -3.12 -5.80
CA LYS A 55 -3.51 -2.75 -6.07
C LYS A 55 -2.59 -3.03 -4.87
N ILE A 56 -3.03 -2.80 -3.64
CA ILE A 56 -2.23 -3.13 -2.44
C ILE A 56 -2.05 -4.65 -2.31
N GLN A 57 -3.08 -5.44 -2.60
CA GLN A 57 -3.00 -6.90 -2.63
C GLN A 57 -2.07 -7.39 -3.74
N GLU A 58 -2.06 -6.75 -4.92
CA GLU A 58 -1.07 -7.02 -5.97
C GLU A 58 0.35 -6.76 -5.48
N ILE A 59 0.60 -5.65 -4.78
CA ILE A 59 1.91 -5.36 -4.18
C ILE A 59 2.31 -6.43 -3.16
N ARG A 60 1.38 -6.92 -2.33
CA ARG A 60 1.67 -8.03 -1.40
C ARG A 60 2.07 -9.30 -2.11
N LYS A 61 1.32 -9.70 -3.14
CA LYS A 61 1.64 -10.86 -3.97
C LYS A 61 3.00 -10.69 -4.64
N SER A 62 3.31 -9.48 -5.11
CA SER A 62 4.62 -9.12 -5.64
C SER A 62 5.68 -8.93 -4.55
N LEU A 63 5.43 -9.29 -3.30
CA LEU A 63 6.45 -9.37 -2.25
C LEU A 63 6.52 -10.79 -1.70
N ASP A 64 5.46 -11.58 -1.74
CA ASP A 64 5.44 -13.00 -1.33
C ASP A 64 6.34 -13.92 -2.17
N TRP A 65 6.77 -13.49 -3.35
CA TRP A 65 7.76 -14.21 -4.16
C TRP A 65 9.22 -13.95 -3.74
N LEU A 66 9.46 -12.99 -2.83
CA LEU A 66 10.75 -12.70 -2.18
C LEU A 66 10.83 -13.41 -0.82
#